data_AF-R9GY63-F1
#
_entry.id   AF-R9GY63-F1
#
_cell.length_a   1.000
_cell.length_b   1.000
_cell.length_c   1.000
_cell.angle_alpha   90.00
_cell.angle_beta   90.00
_cell.angle_gamma   90.00
#
_symmetry.space_group_name_H-M   'P 1'
#
loop_
_entity.id
_entity.type
_entity.pdbx_description
1 polymer ?
#
loop_
_entity_poly.entity_id
_entity_poly.type
_entity_poly.pdbx_seq_one_letter_code
_entity_poly.pdbx_strand_id
1 'polypeptide(L)' 'MEFDEAYHNRVEGEVDDLKVNFINVGEFIKNNEATGRKKDLGDIASLKKR' A
#
# COMPACT_ATOMS: atom_id res chain seq x y z
N MET A 1 -2.04 -12.67 -2.88
CA MET A 1 -3.07 -11.62 -2.96
C MET A 1 -3.24 -11.33 -4.43
N GLU A 2 -4.48 -11.35 -4.90
CA GLU A 2 -4.79 -11.13 -6.31
C GLU A 2 -5.01 -9.64 -6.58
N PHE A 3 -4.60 -9.18 -7.77
CA PHE A 3 -4.67 -7.76 -8.14
C PHE A 3 -6.09 -7.21 -8.06
N ASP A 4 -7.08 -7.97 -8.52
CA ASP A 4 -8.48 -7.53 -8.59
C ASP A 4 -9.08 -7.23 -7.21
N GLU A 5 -8.70 -8.02 -6.19
CA GLU A 5 -9.12 -7.83 -4.80
C GLU A 5 -8.55 -6.51 -4.25
N ALA A 6 -7.26 -6.26 -4.48
CA ALA A 6 -6.60 -5.04 -4.03
C ALA A 6 -7.11 -3.79 -4.76
N TYR A 7 -7.37 -3.91 -6.07
CA TYR A 7 -7.87 -2.83 -6.91
C TYR A 7 -9.31 -2.44 -6.59
N HIS A 8 -10.14 -3.38 -6.11
CA HIS A 8 -11.48 -3.08 -5.61
C HIS A 8 -11.42 -2.10 -4.42
N ASN A 9 -10.42 -2.27 -3.55
CA ASN A 9 -10.23 -1.45 -2.35
C ASN A 9 -9.36 -0.20 -2.59
N ARG A 10 -9.11 0.19 -3.85
CA ARG A 10 -8.30 1.37 -4.17
C ARG A 10 -8.90 2.66 -3.58
N VAL A 11 -8.05 3.65 -3.37
CA VAL A 11 -8.46 5.01 -2.97
C VAL A 11 -8.18 5.98 -4.12
N GLU A 12 -9.14 6.86 -4.39
CA GLU A 12 -8.97 7.92 -5.39
C GLU A 12 -8.28 9.13 -4.75
N GLY A 13 -7.33 9.71 -5.48
CA GLY A 13 -6.66 10.95 -5.11
C GLY A 13 -6.40 11.80 -6.34
N GLU A 14 -5.88 13.01 -6.12
CA GLU A 14 -5.60 13.98 -7.17
C GLU A 14 -4.12 14.36 -7.13
N VAL A 15 -3.48 14.34 -8.29
CA VAL A 15 -2.09 14.78 -8.48
C VAL A 15 -2.03 15.57 -9.77
N ASP A 16 -1.58 16.82 -9.71
CA ASP A 16 -1.46 17.71 -10.87
C ASP A 16 -2.76 17.78 -11.70
N ASP A 17 -3.89 18.00 -11.03
CA ASP A 17 -5.24 18.03 -11.61
C ASP A 17 -5.71 16.71 -12.28
N LEU A 18 -4.98 15.61 -12.07
CA LEU A 18 -5.33 14.28 -12.57
C LEU A 18 -5.89 13.40 -11.44
N LYS A 19 -7.06 12.79 -11.70
CA LYS A 19 -7.59 11.73 -10.83
C LYS A 19 -6.77 10.46 -11.00
N VAL A 20 -6.18 10.00 -9.89
CA VAL A 20 -5.33 8.82 -9.82
C VAL A 20 -5.89 7.84 -8.80
N ASN A 21 -5.82 6.55 -9.12
CA ASN A 21 -6.15 5.47 -8.21
C ASN A 21 -4.89 5.00 -7.48
N PHE A 22 -4.91 5.02 -6.15
CA PHE A 22 -3.83 4.51 -5.31
C PHE A 22 -4.25 3.24 -4.58
N ILE A 23 -3.28 2.40 -4.27
CA ILE A 23 -3.48 1.29 -3.33
C ILE A 23 -3.67 1.87 -1.91
N ASN A 24 -4.63 1.33 -1.16
CA ASN A 24 -4.79 1.73 0.24
C ASN A 24 -3.68 1.13 1.13
N VAL A 25 -3.48 1.73 2.31
CA VAL A 25 -2.42 1.33 3.25
C VAL A 25 -2.56 -0.13 3.71
N GLY A 26 -3.77 -0.61 3.92
CA GLY A 26 -4.03 -1.99 4.35
C GLY A 26 -3.60 -3.02 3.30
N GLU A 27 -3.98 -2.80 2.05
CA GLU A 27 -3.59 -3.67 0.92
C GLU A 27 -2.08 -3.54 0.63
N PHE A 28 -1.50 -2.36 0.80
CA PHE A 28 -0.05 -2.18 0.68
C PHE A 28 0.73 -3.01 1.71
N ILE A 29 0.32 -3.00 2.98
CA ILE A 29 0.94 -3.79 4.05
C ILE A 29 0.79 -5.28 3.75
N LYS A 30 -0.43 -5.76 3.49
CA LYS A 30 -0.70 -7.17 3.17
C LYS A 30 0.13 -7.64 1.96
N ASN A 31 0.29 -6.82 0.92
CA ASN A 31 1.09 -7.16 -0.25
C ASN A 31 2.59 -7.26 0.09
N ASN A 32 3.10 -6.33 0.90
CA ASN A 32 4.50 -6.36 1.34
C ASN A 32 4.80 -7.56 2.26
N GLU A 33 3.85 -7.93 3.13
CA GLU A 33 3.95 -9.13 3.96
C GLU A 33 3.92 -10.42 3.12
N ALA A 34 3.00 -10.51 2.15
CA ALA A 34 2.88 -11.68 1.27
C ALA A 34 4.07 -11.87 0.32
N THR A 35 4.70 -10.78 -0.14
CA THR A 35 5.85 -10.83 -1.05
C THR A 35 7.20 -11.00 -0.34
N GLY A 36 7.23 -10.93 0.99
CA GLY A 36 8.44 -11.18 1.79
C GLY A 36 9.57 -10.17 1.54
N ARG A 37 9.27 -8.95 1.11
CA ARG A 37 10.27 -7.89 0.87
C ARG A 37 10.90 -7.46 2.19
N LYS A 38 12.00 -8.13 2.55
CA LYS A 38 12.81 -7.88 3.75
C LYS A 38 13.30 -6.43 3.93
N LYS A 39 13.24 -5.60 2.88
CA LYS A 39 13.62 -4.18 2.94
C LYS A 39 12.54 -3.31 3.60
N ASP A 40 11.27 -3.70 3.54
CA ASP A 40 10.13 -2.87 3.99
C ASP A 40 9.75 -3.07 5.48
N LEU A 41 10.16 -4.20 6.08
CA LEU A 41 9.92 -4.48 7.51
C LEU A 41 10.71 -3.54 8.45
N GLY A 42 11.85 -3.01 8.00
CA GLY A 42 12.66 -2.05 8.75
C GLY A 42 11.98 -0.67 8.87
N ASP A 43 11.24 -0.26 7.83
CA ASP A 43 10.59 1.04 7.78
C ASP A 43 9.28 1.07 8.59
N ILE A 44 8.55 -0.06 8.65
CA ILE A 44 7.35 -0.22 9.50
C ILE A 44 7.70 -0.06 11.00
N ALA A 45 8.88 -0.51 11.44
CA ALA A 45 9.33 -0.35 12.82
C ALA A 45 9.62 1.11 13.21
N SER A 46 10.03 1.94 12.24
CA SER A 46 10.31 3.36 12.45
C SER A 46 9.03 4.20 12.56
N LEU A 47 7.95 3.81 11.86
CA LEU A 47 6.64 4.48 11.90
C LEU A 47 5.84 4.21 13.18
N LYS A 48 5.99 3.03 13.82
CA LYS A 48 5.29 2.69 15.07
C LYS A 48 5.88 3.34 16.34
N LYS A 49 6.98 4.09 16.23
CA LYS A 49 7.72 4.67 17.37
C LYS A 49 7.47 6.17 17.59
N ARG A 50 6.52 6.79 16.89
CA ARG A 50 6.07 8.17 17.12
C ARG A 50 4.67 8.21 17.69
#